data_AF-A0A535XX05-F1
#
_entry.id   AF-A0A535XX05-F1
#
_cell.length_a   1.000
_cell.length_b   1.000
_cell.length_c   1.000
_cell.angle_alpha   90.00
_cell.angle_beta   90.00
_cell.angle_gamma   90.00
#
_symmetry.space_group_name_H-M   'P 1'
#
loop_
_entity.id
_entity.type
_entity.pdbx_description
1 polymer ?
#
loop_
_entity_poly.entity_id
_entity_poly.type
_entity_poly.pdbx_seq_one_letter_code
_entity_poly.pdbx_strand_id
1 'polypeptide(L)'
;MRTWLAERGGSPADPVFPGPRGEPLSRDALHHLVTRHAATAALACASLAAKRVTPHTLRHTAAMRLLESGTDTSVIALWLGPHIKHESPQTTQIYLHAHLAIKERALARTAPPNSKPGRYKPPDQVLAFLDSL
;
A
#
# COMPACT_ATOMS: atom_id res chain seq x y z
N MET A 1 11.71 -17.71 -0.92
CA MET A 1 11.21 -18.36 0.31
C MET A 1 11.83 -19.73 0.55
N ARG A 2 11.82 -20.67 -0.42
CA ARG A 2 12.41 -22.02 -0.23
C ARG A 2 13.88 -22.00 0.19
N THR A 3 14.71 -21.17 -0.46
CA THR A 3 16.13 -21.00 -0.12
C THR A 3 16.32 -20.54 1.33
N TRP A 4 15.63 -19.47 1.73
CA TRP A 4 15.64 -19.00 3.12
C TRP A 4 15.20 -20.08 4.13
N LEU A 5 14.15 -20.84 3.79
CA LEU A 5 13.66 -21.91 4.68
C LEU A 5 14.63 -23.09 4.81
N ALA A 6 15.47 -23.33 3.80
CA ALA A 6 16.55 -24.29 3.89
C ALA A 6 17.73 -23.75 4.71
N GLU A 7 18.13 -22.49 4.46
CA GLU A 7 19.25 -21.82 5.15
C GLU A 7 19.00 -21.63 6.65
N ARG A 8 17.76 -21.31 7.07
CA ARG A 8 17.41 -21.17 8.49
C ARG A 8 17.60 -22.46 9.30
N GLY A 9 17.47 -23.63 8.67
CA GLY A 9 17.53 -24.94 9.35
C GLY A 9 16.53 -25.19 10.49
N GLY A 10 15.47 -24.36 10.64
CA GLY A 10 14.52 -24.44 11.75
C GLY A 10 13.36 -25.43 11.52
N SER A 11 12.69 -25.79 12.61
CA SER A 11 11.50 -26.65 12.60
C SER A 11 10.27 -25.94 12.00
N PRO A 12 9.23 -26.68 11.58
CA PRO A 12 7.99 -26.09 11.07
C PRO A 12 7.26 -25.19 12.08
N ALA A 13 7.47 -25.42 13.37
CA ALA A 13 6.88 -24.62 14.45
C ALA A 13 7.66 -23.31 14.74
N ASP A 14 8.88 -23.18 14.23
CA ASP A 14 9.72 -22.01 14.52
C ASP A 14 9.25 -20.79 13.72
N PRO A 15 9.40 -19.56 14.26
CA PRO A 15 9.02 -18.34 13.55
C PRO A 15 9.69 -18.24 12.19
N VAL A 16 8.94 -17.93 11.12
CA VAL A 16 9.48 -17.85 9.74
C VAL A 16 10.65 -16.86 9.60
N PHE A 17 10.61 -15.79 10.39
CA PHE A 17 11.70 -14.85 10.57
C PHE A 17 12.03 -14.77 12.06
N PRO A 18 13.05 -15.50 12.53
CA PRO A 18 13.46 -15.45 13.92
C PRO A 18 14.29 -14.19 14.20
N GLY A 19 14.14 -13.66 15.41
CA GLY A 19 15.05 -12.68 15.99
C GLY A 19 16.32 -13.35 16.52
N PRO A 20 17.24 -12.57 17.11
CA PRO A 20 18.55 -13.06 17.54
C PRO A 20 18.51 -14.19 18.59
N ARG A 21 17.41 -14.39 19.31
CA ARG A 21 17.26 -15.44 20.33
C ARG A 21 16.24 -16.51 19.90
N GLY A 22 15.88 -16.57 18.62
CA GLY A 22 14.93 -17.55 18.08
C GLY A 22 13.45 -17.18 18.27
N GLU A 23 13.15 -16.04 18.89
CA GLU A 23 11.78 -15.51 19.03
C GLU A 23 11.27 -14.92 17.70
N PRO A 24 9.96 -14.66 17.53
CA PRO A 24 9.47 -13.94 16.36
C PRO A 24 10.12 -12.56 16.21
N LEU A 25 10.50 -12.19 14.99
CA LEU A 25 11.04 -10.87 14.68
C LEU A 25 10.08 -9.76 15.17
N SER A 26 10.57 -8.89 16.03
CA SER A 26 9.76 -7.80 16.57
C SER A 26 9.51 -6.69 15.53
N ARG A 27 8.47 -5.87 15.77
CA ARG A 27 8.17 -4.70 14.95
C ARG A 27 9.34 -3.72 14.90
N ASP A 28 9.99 -3.47 16.03
CA ASP A 28 11.10 -2.52 16.12
C ASP A 28 12.34 -3.05 15.42
N ALA A 29 12.61 -4.36 15.52
CA ALA A 29 13.66 -5.01 14.77
C ALA A 29 13.42 -4.90 13.25
N LEU A 30 12.19 -5.14 12.79
CA LEU A 30 11.81 -4.94 11.39
C LEU A 30 11.99 -3.48 10.96
N HIS A 31 11.57 -2.51 11.78
CA HIS A 31 11.75 -1.10 11.48
C HIS A 31 13.24 -0.74 11.33
N HIS A 32 14.07 -1.21 12.26
CA HIS A 32 15.52 -0.99 12.22
C HIS A 32 16.16 -1.61 10.97
N LEU A 33 15.77 -2.83 10.59
CA LEU A 33 16.23 -3.48 9.36
C LEU A 33 15.86 -2.66 8.11
N VAL A 34 14.61 -2.19 8.02
CA VAL A 34 14.19 -1.34 6.90
C VAL A 34 15.00 -0.05 6.83
N THR A 35 15.19 0.63 7.96
CA THR A 35 16.00 1.86 8.03
C THR A 35 17.44 1.61 7.59
N ARG A 36 18.05 0.52 8.07
CA ARG A 36 19.41 0.12 7.68
C ARG A 36 19.53 -0.08 6.17
N HIS A 37 18.63 -0.87 5.59
CA HIS A 37 18.66 -1.16 4.16
C HIS A 37 18.31 0.06 3.30
N ALA A 38 17.43 0.95 3.78
CA ALA A 38 17.15 2.21 3.10
C ALA A 38 18.39 3.12 3.03
N ALA A 39 19.17 3.20 4.12
CA ALA A 39 20.44 3.93 4.14
C ALA A 39 21.45 3.34 3.15
N THR A 40 21.58 2.00 3.09
CA THR A 40 22.43 1.33 2.09
C THR A 40 21.95 1.62 0.67
N ALA A 41 20.66 1.54 0.40
CA ALA A 41 20.09 1.80 -0.93
C ALA A 41 20.28 3.26 -1.37
N ALA A 42 20.30 4.20 -0.42
CA ALA A 42 20.54 5.62 -0.71
C ALA A 42 21.94 5.89 -1.29
N LEU A 43 22.92 5.01 -1.05
CA LEU A 43 24.25 5.10 -1.65
C LEU A 43 24.21 4.92 -3.17
N ALA A 44 23.30 4.08 -3.67
CA ALA A 44 23.11 3.83 -5.10
C ALA A 44 21.99 4.68 -5.72
N CYS A 45 21.05 5.17 -4.91
CA CYS A 45 19.92 5.98 -5.36
C CYS A 45 19.76 7.22 -4.49
N ALA A 46 20.34 8.35 -4.94
CA ALA A 46 20.31 9.61 -4.22
C ALA A 46 18.89 10.09 -3.85
N SER A 47 17.88 9.76 -4.67
CA SER A 47 16.49 10.11 -4.39
C SER A 47 15.91 9.46 -3.12
N LEU A 48 16.52 8.38 -2.62
CA LEU A 48 16.12 7.74 -1.37
C LEU A 48 16.71 8.43 -0.14
N ALA A 49 17.82 9.16 -0.27
CA ALA A 49 18.46 9.85 0.85
C ALA A 49 17.54 10.90 1.48
N ALA A 50 16.68 11.53 0.68
CA ALA A 50 15.72 12.54 1.13
C ALA A 50 14.37 11.94 1.62
N LYS A 51 14.19 10.61 1.57
CA LYS A 51 12.90 9.96 1.86
C LYS A 51 12.93 9.22 3.18
N ARG A 52 11.87 9.36 3.97
CA ARG A 52 11.64 8.56 5.17
C ARG A 52 11.05 7.20 4.80
N VAL A 53 11.90 6.20 4.62
CA VAL A 53 11.48 4.82 4.33
C VAL A 53 11.18 4.07 5.62
N THR A 54 9.97 3.54 5.74
CA THR A 54 9.46 2.74 6.86
C THR A 54 8.68 1.52 6.34
N PRO A 55 8.43 0.47 7.16
CA PRO A 55 7.57 -0.64 6.77
C PRO A 55 6.20 -0.20 6.24
N HIS A 56 5.61 0.85 6.84
CA HIS A 56 4.34 1.42 6.39
C HIS A 56 4.44 2.03 4.98
N THR A 57 5.48 2.83 4.71
CA THR A 57 5.66 3.42 3.37
C THR A 57 5.92 2.37 2.29
N LEU A 58 6.58 1.26 2.64
CA LEU A 58 6.78 0.12 1.72
C LEU A 58 5.45 -0.60 1.44
N ARG A 59 4.63 -0.84 2.47
CA ARG A 59 3.29 -1.40 2.33
C ARG A 59 2.39 -0.52 1.44
N HIS A 60 2.41 0.79 1.65
CA HIS A 60 1.67 1.71 0.81
C HIS A 60 2.16 1.67 -0.65
N THR A 61 3.48 1.66 -0.85
CA THR A 61 4.06 1.54 -2.19
C THR A 61 3.62 0.26 -2.87
N ALA A 62 3.65 -0.89 -2.19
CA ALA A 62 3.18 -2.17 -2.72
C ALA A 62 1.70 -2.12 -3.11
N ALA A 63 0.86 -1.52 -2.28
CA ALA A 63 -0.55 -1.34 -2.57
C ALA A 63 -0.80 -0.49 -3.82
N MET A 64 -0.08 0.64 -3.94
CA MET A 64 -0.17 1.50 -5.12
C MET A 64 0.34 0.81 -6.38
N ARG A 65 1.40 -0.01 -6.29
CA ARG A 65 1.88 -0.82 -7.42
C ARG A 65 0.84 -1.84 -7.89
N LEU A 66 0.18 -2.54 -6.97
CA LEU A 66 -0.90 -3.48 -7.29
C LEU A 66 -2.10 -2.77 -7.92
N LEU A 67 -2.43 -1.59 -7.42
CA LEU A 67 -3.52 -0.81 -7.98
C LEU A 67 -3.20 -0.32 -9.40
N GLU A 68 -1.97 0.15 -9.64
CA GLU A 68 -1.53 0.56 -10.97
C GLU A 68 -1.47 -0.60 -11.97
N SER A 69 -1.23 -1.83 -11.51
CA SER A 69 -1.32 -3.02 -12.35
C SER A 69 -2.76 -3.48 -12.63
N GLY A 70 -3.77 -2.72 -12.18
CA GLY A 70 -5.18 -3.02 -12.41
C GLY A 70 -5.76 -4.06 -11.46
N THR A 71 -5.08 -4.38 -10.35
CA THR A 71 -5.63 -5.28 -9.33
C THR A 71 -6.82 -4.61 -8.66
N ASP A 72 -7.92 -5.36 -8.52
CA ASP A 72 -9.13 -4.85 -7.89
C ASP A 72 -8.86 -4.43 -6.43
N THR A 73 -9.44 -3.30 -6.02
CA THR A 73 -9.19 -2.74 -4.68
C THR A 73 -9.69 -3.64 -3.56
N SER A 74 -10.72 -4.46 -3.79
CA SER A 74 -11.17 -5.45 -2.81
C SER A 74 -10.12 -6.56 -2.62
N VAL A 75 -9.43 -6.96 -3.69
CA VAL A 75 -8.33 -7.93 -3.64
C VAL A 75 -7.12 -7.35 -2.92
N ILE A 76 -6.76 -6.09 -3.20
CA ILE A 76 -5.68 -5.38 -2.50
C ILE A 76 -6.00 -5.26 -1.01
N ALA A 77 -7.24 -4.87 -0.67
CA ALA A 77 -7.71 -4.75 0.71
C ALA A 77 -7.73 -6.09 1.44
N LEU A 78 -8.08 -7.19 0.75
CA LEU A 78 -8.03 -8.54 1.29
C LEU A 78 -6.58 -9.00 1.56
N TRP A 79 -5.67 -8.78 0.61
CA TRP A 79 -4.27 -9.21 0.72
C TRP A 79 -3.48 -8.42 1.74
N LEU A 80 -3.75 -7.11 1.83
CA LEU A 80 -3.08 -6.25 2.78
C LEU A 80 -3.80 -6.28 4.13
N GLY A 81 -5.09 -6.55 4.18
CA GLY A 81 -5.86 -6.77 5.39
C GLY A 81 -6.17 -5.48 6.19
N PRO A 82 -7.33 -5.41 6.88
CA PRO A 82 -7.65 -4.38 7.88
C PRO A 82 -7.09 -4.67 9.28
N HIS A 83 -6.29 -5.73 9.46
CA HIS A 83 -5.84 -6.19 10.78
C HIS A 83 -4.44 -5.70 11.20
N ILE A 84 -4.19 -4.40 11.05
CA ILE A 84 -3.28 -3.68 11.93
C ILE A 84 -4.15 -2.68 12.67
N LYS A 85 -4.58 -3.03 13.89
CA LYS A 85 -5.54 -2.28 14.75
C LYS A 85 -5.17 -0.82 15.09
N HIS A 86 -4.17 -0.22 14.42
CA HIS A 86 -3.71 1.14 14.68
C HIS A 86 -3.37 1.91 13.40
N GLU A 87 -3.87 1.49 12.23
CA GLU A 87 -3.65 2.22 10.99
C GLU A 87 -4.99 2.79 10.53
N SER A 88 -5.05 4.11 10.51
CA SER A 88 -6.25 4.91 10.63
C SER A 88 -7.25 4.74 9.46
N PRO A 89 -8.55 5.10 9.64
CA PRO A 89 -9.59 5.02 8.61
C PRO A 89 -9.23 5.64 7.25
N GLN A 90 -8.24 6.55 7.23
CA GLN A 90 -7.67 7.18 6.04
C GLN A 90 -7.16 6.18 4.97
N THR A 91 -6.66 4.99 5.33
CA THR A 91 -6.06 4.08 4.31
C THR A 91 -7.09 3.50 3.35
N THR A 92 -8.32 3.25 3.80
CA THR A 92 -9.41 2.75 2.94
C THR A 92 -9.87 3.83 1.97
N GLN A 93 -9.91 5.08 2.43
CA GLN A 93 -10.29 6.24 1.64
C GLN A 93 -9.32 6.50 0.48
N ILE A 94 -8.01 6.28 0.69
CA ILE A 94 -6.99 6.40 -0.36
C ILE A 94 -7.21 5.39 -1.50
N TYR A 95 -7.54 4.13 -1.20
CA TYR A 95 -7.80 3.14 -2.24
C TYR A 95 -9.08 3.45 -3.02
N LEU A 96 -10.12 3.96 -2.35
CA LEU A 96 -11.35 4.37 -3.01
C LEU A 96 -11.10 5.55 -3.97
N HIS A 97 -10.39 6.59 -3.51
CA HIS A 97 -10.03 7.72 -4.37
C HIS A 97 -9.18 7.31 -5.57
N ALA A 98 -8.23 6.39 -5.38
CA ALA A 98 -7.37 5.94 -6.45
C ALA A 98 -8.11 5.06 -7.47
N HIS A 99 -9.10 4.27 -7.04
CA HIS A 99 -10.00 3.55 -7.95
C HIS A 99 -10.87 4.50 -8.79
N LEU A 100 -11.40 5.57 -8.19
CA LEU A 100 -12.10 6.62 -8.95
C LEU A 100 -11.17 7.26 -10.00
N ALA A 101 -9.94 7.63 -9.63
CA ALA A 101 -8.99 8.24 -10.55
C ALA A 101 -8.61 7.30 -11.72
N ILE A 102 -8.48 6.00 -11.48
CA ILE A 102 -8.20 5.01 -12.52
C ILE A 102 -9.41 4.82 -13.44
N LYS A 103 -10.62 4.74 -12.88
CA LYS A 103 -11.86 4.68 -13.67
C LYS A 103 -12.06 5.93 -14.52
N GLU A 104 -11.82 7.11 -13.96
CA GLU A 104 -11.85 8.39 -14.69
C GLU A 104 -10.84 8.37 -15.86
N ARG A 105 -9.61 7.90 -15.64
CA ARG A 105 -8.59 7.77 -16.70
C ARG A 105 -8.96 6.75 -17.76
N ALA A 106 -9.57 5.63 -17.38
CA ALA A 106 -10.02 4.61 -18.34
C ALA A 106 -11.16 5.15 -19.21
N LEU A 107 -12.16 5.82 -18.60
CA LEU A 107 -13.26 6.46 -19.30
C LEU A 107 -12.78 7.57 -20.25
N ALA A 108 -11.79 8.37 -19.84
CA ALA A 108 -11.20 9.41 -20.68
C ALA A 108 -10.54 8.85 -21.96
N ARG A 109 -10.03 7.61 -21.92
CA ARG A 109 -9.41 6.96 -23.09
C ARG A 109 -10.42 6.37 -24.07
N THR A 110 -11.65 6.11 -23.62
CA THR A 110 -12.73 5.52 -24.44
C THR A 110 -13.83 6.53 -24.79
N ALA A 111 -13.68 7.79 -24.40
CA ALA A 111 -14.65 8.84 -24.65
C ALA A 111 -14.76 9.12 -26.17
N PRO A 112 -15.95 9.04 -26.77
CA PRO A 112 -16.15 9.41 -28.17
C PRO A 112 -15.77 10.88 -28.40
N PRO A 113 -15.26 11.25 -29.60
CA PRO A 113 -14.78 12.60 -29.90
C PRO A 113 -15.85 13.71 -29.74
N ASN A 114 -17.13 13.37 -29.67
CA ASN A 114 -18.25 14.31 -29.48
C ASN A 114 -18.83 14.33 -28.06
N SER A 115 -18.18 13.73 -27.06
CA SER A 115 -18.60 13.85 -25.65
C SER A 115 -17.89 15.02 -24.97
N LYS A 116 -18.63 15.87 -24.23
CA LYS A 116 -18.02 16.94 -23.43
C LYS A 116 -17.16 16.31 -22.32
N PRO A 117 -15.83 16.47 -22.31
CA PRO A 117 -15.02 15.99 -21.20
C PRO A 117 -15.37 16.79 -19.95
N GLY A 118 -15.69 16.12 -18.85
CA GLY A 118 -16.04 16.82 -17.62
C GLY A 118 -16.11 15.88 -16.43
N ARG A 119 -15.55 16.32 -15.30
CA ARG A 119 -15.74 15.65 -14.01
C ARG A 119 -17.14 15.95 -13.52
N TYR A 120 -17.89 14.92 -13.14
CA TYR A 120 -19.23 15.09 -12.56
C TYR A 120 -19.14 16.01 -11.33
N LYS A 121 -19.90 17.10 -11.34
CA LYS A 121 -20.10 17.96 -10.18
C LYS A 121 -21.47 17.62 -9.58
N PRO A 122 -21.52 17.07 -8.37
CA PRO A 122 -22.79 16.78 -7.73
C PRO A 122 -23.56 18.09 -7.49
N PRO A 123 -24.88 18.11 -7.70
CA PRO A 123 -25.71 19.27 -7.41
C PRO A 123 -25.84 19.52 -5.90
N ASP A 124 -26.06 20.77 -5.49
CA ASP A 124 -26.02 21.22 -4.09
C ASP A 124 -26.96 20.44 -3.16
N GLN A 125 -28.08 19.94 -3.67
CA GLN A 125 -29.01 19.10 -2.91
C GLN A 125 -28.40 17.76 -2.46
N VAL A 126 -27.50 17.19 -3.27
CA VAL A 126 -26.80 15.94 -2.95
C VAL A 126 -25.70 16.20 -1.92
N LEU A 127 -25.03 17.36 -1.99
CA LEU A 127 -24.04 17.76 -1.00
C LEU A 127 -24.70 18.04 0.36
N ALA A 128 -25.81 18.78 0.37
CA ALA A 128 -26.56 19.08 1.59
C ALA A 128 -27.11 17.81 2.29
N PHE A 129 -27.49 16.79 1.52
CA PHE A 129 -27.92 15.50 2.07
C PHE A 129 -26.74 14.75 2.74
N LEU A 130 -25.56 14.74 2.11
CA LEU A 130 -24.39 14.05 2.65
C LEU A 130 -23.79 14.74 3.89
N ASP A 131 -23.89 16.06 3.98
CA ASP A 131 -23.46 16.83 5.18
C ASP A 131 -24.43 16.64 6.37
N SER A 132 -25.62 16.08 6.15
CA SER A 132 -26.62 15.80 7.18
C SER A 132 -26.57 14.38 7.77
N LEU A 133 -25.64 13.55 7.29
CA LEU A 133 -25.42 12.15 7.74
C LEU A 133 -24.38 12.04 8.86
#